data_AF-A0A1F6CMC2-F1
#
_entry.id   AF-A0A1F6CMC2-F1
#
_cell.length_a   1.000
_cell.length_b   1.000
_cell.length_c   1.000
_cell.angle_alpha   90.00
_cell.angle_beta   90.00
_cell.angle_gamma   90.00
#
_symmetry.space_group_name_H-M   'P 1'
#
loop_
_entity.id
_entity.type
_entity.pdbx_description
1 polymer ?
#
loop_
_entity_poly.entity_id
_entity_poly.type
_entity_poly.pdbx_seq_one_letter_code
_entity_poly.pdbx_strand_id
1 'polypeptide(L)'
;MKSLKEIMSGPSISGYTGSATTRDMVASEIERRWGKAEVKKYDAERNCLTFSRWLSLGYAPRKGEKAIRSVTFLEQKDAQGNVIKTIPRSVFLFYVKQIEPRKEKV
;
A
#
# COMPACT_ATOMS: atom_id res chain seq x y z
N MET A 1 13.43 -8.43 13.43
CA MET A 1 12.49 -8.25 12.29
C MET A 1 11.21 -9.01 12.61
N LYS A 2 10.03 -8.39 12.49
CA LYS A 2 8.75 -9.10 12.65
C LYS A 2 8.50 -9.96 11.40
N SER A 3 7.94 -11.16 11.57
CA SER A 3 7.51 -11.98 10.44
C SER A 3 6.31 -11.35 9.72
N LEU A 4 6.10 -11.71 8.44
CA LEU A 4 4.92 -11.28 7.69
C LEU A 4 3.62 -11.68 8.38
N LYS A 5 3.58 -12.85 9.02
CA LYS A 5 2.42 -13.32 9.75
C LYS A 5 2.08 -12.39 10.92
N GLU A 6 3.07 -12.01 11.72
CA GLU A 6 2.91 -11.07 12.84
C GLU A 6 2.50 -9.67 12.36
N ILE A 7 3.03 -9.22 11.22
CA ILE A 7 2.64 -7.96 10.60
C ILE A 7 1.16 -7.98 10.19
N MET A 8 0.72 -9.05 9.54
CA MET A 8 -0.64 -9.19 9.02
C MET A 8 -1.69 -9.40 10.12
N SER A 9 -1.32 -9.95 11.28
CA SER A 9 -2.21 -10.09 12.43
C SER A 9 -2.16 -8.91 13.40
N GLY A 10 -1.28 -7.94 13.14
CA GLY A 10 -1.01 -6.81 14.02
C GLY A 10 -1.97 -5.63 13.86
N PRO A 11 -1.70 -4.52 14.56
CA PRO A 11 -2.42 -3.26 14.35
C PRO A 11 -2.22 -2.74 12.92
N SER A 12 -3.07 -1.81 12.49
CA SER A 12 -2.90 -1.12 11.20
C SER A 12 -1.54 -0.44 11.14
N ILE A 13 -0.84 -0.59 10.02
CA ILE A 13 0.53 -0.09 9.82
C ILE A 13 0.70 0.72 8.53
N SER A 14 -0.36 0.86 7.75
CA SER A 14 -0.38 1.69 6.54
C SER A 14 -0.93 3.08 6.83
N GLY A 15 -0.68 4.03 5.93
CA GLY A 15 -1.32 5.35 5.95
C GLY A 15 -2.68 5.38 5.26
N TYR A 16 -3.34 4.24 5.09
CA TYR A 16 -4.64 4.15 4.43
C TYR A 16 -5.72 4.81 5.28
N THR A 17 -6.46 5.75 4.68
CA THR A 17 -7.46 6.57 5.36
C THR A 17 -8.91 6.14 5.07
N GLY A 18 -9.12 4.96 4.48
CA GLY A 18 -10.47 4.44 4.21
C GLY A 18 -11.06 4.78 2.84
N SER A 19 -10.30 5.35 1.90
CA SER A 19 -10.81 5.64 0.55
C SER A 19 -11.15 4.37 -0.23
N ALA A 20 -12.45 4.13 -0.42
CA ALA A 20 -12.96 2.98 -1.19
C ALA A 20 -12.40 2.95 -2.62
N THR A 21 -12.32 4.09 -3.30
CA THR A 21 -11.77 4.19 -4.65
C THR A 21 -10.30 3.78 -4.70
N THR A 22 -9.48 4.20 -3.73
CA THR A 22 -8.08 3.78 -3.60
C THR A 22 -7.97 2.27 -3.38
N ARG A 23 -8.83 1.70 -2.53
CA ARG A 23 -8.87 0.26 -2.25
C ARG A 23 -9.25 -0.54 -3.49
N ASP A 24 -10.27 -0.12 -4.21
CA ASP A 24 -10.79 -0.85 -5.37
C ASP A 24 -9.78 -0.83 -6.53
N MET A 25 -9.10 0.30 -6.77
CA MET A 25 -7.99 0.37 -7.73
C MET A 25 -6.87 -0.65 -7.42
N VAL A 26 -6.48 -0.74 -6.15
CA VAL A 26 -5.45 -1.70 -5.71
C VAL A 26 -5.95 -3.13 -5.82
N ALA A 27 -7.20 -3.39 -5.42
CA ALA A 27 -7.84 -4.70 -5.52
C ALA A 27 -7.92 -5.19 -6.97
N SER A 28 -8.31 -4.34 -7.93
CA SER A 28 -8.32 -4.67 -9.35
C SER A 28 -6.94 -5.03 -9.87
N GLU A 29 -5.89 -4.31 -9.46
CA GLU A 29 -4.53 -4.64 -9.88
C GLU A 29 -4.01 -5.93 -9.23
N ILE A 30 -4.37 -6.21 -7.97
CA ILE A 30 -4.10 -7.48 -7.30
C ILE A 30 -4.80 -8.63 -8.04
N GLU A 31 -6.07 -8.45 -8.40
CA GLU A 31 -6.84 -9.43 -9.18
C GLU A 31 -6.18 -9.71 -10.53
N ARG A 32 -5.80 -8.65 -11.26
CA ARG A 32 -5.15 -8.76 -12.57
C ARG A 32 -3.84 -9.52 -12.50
N ARG A 33 -3.06 -9.37 -11.42
CA ARG A 33 -1.74 -10.00 -11.27
C ARG A 33 -1.78 -11.40 -10.70
N TRP A 34 -2.69 -11.68 -9.75
CA TRP A 34 -2.67 -12.91 -8.97
C TRP A 34 -4.05 -13.57 -8.77
N GLY A 35 -5.11 -13.00 -9.35
CA GLY A 35 -6.46 -13.53 -9.34
C GLY A 35 -7.29 -13.19 -8.11
N LYS A 36 -8.59 -13.52 -8.18
CA LYS A 36 -9.59 -13.24 -7.14
C LYS A 36 -9.25 -13.82 -5.77
N ALA A 37 -8.52 -14.94 -5.73
CA ALA A 37 -8.11 -15.56 -4.48
C ALA A 37 -7.21 -14.65 -3.63
N GLU A 38 -6.37 -13.82 -4.27
CA GLU A 38 -5.52 -12.87 -3.56
C GLU A 38 -6.26 -11.59 -3.17
N VAL A 39 -7.28 -11.17 -3.91
CA VAL A 39 -8.16 -10.07 -3.49
C VAL A 39 -8.83 -10.36 -2.16
N LYS A 40 -9.23 -11.63 -1.90
CA LYS A 40 -9.80 -12.03 -0.60
C LYS A 40 -8.83 -11.91 0.57
N LYS A 41 -7.52 -11.90 0.29
CA LYS A 41 -6.45 -11.76 1.29
C LYS A 41 -5.96 -10.32 1.39
N TYR A 42 -6.35 -9.45 0.47
CA TYR A 42 -5.90 -8.07 0.44
C TYR A 42 -6.42 -7.29 1.66
N ASP A 43 -5.48 -6.65 2.36
CA ASP A 43 -5.74 -5.74 3.46
C ASP A 43 -4.92 -4.46 3.27
N ALA A 44 -5.61 -3.37 2.94
CA ALA A 44 -5.02 -2.06 2.70
C ALA A 44 -4.28 -1.48 3.91
N GLU A 45 -4.60 -1.95 5.12
CA GLU A 45 -4.00 -1.48 6.37
C GLU A 45 -2.71 -2.22 6.74
N ARG A 46 -2.51 -3.44 6.20
CA ARG A 46 -1.51 -4.37 6.72
C ARG A 46 -0.59 -4.98 5.67
N ASN A 47 -1.07 -5.24 4.46
CA ASN A 47 -0.32 -6.05 3.49
C ASN A 47 -0.12 -5.41 2.11
N CYS A 48 -0.49 -4.13 1.97
CA CYS A 48 -0.18 -3.32 0.81
C CYS A 48 0.38 -1.97 1.26
N LEU A 49 1.71 -1.82 1.19
CA LEU A 49 2.43 -0.72 1.83
C LEU A 49 3.37 -0.03 0.85
N THR A 50 3.79 1.18 1.19
CA THR A 50 4.82 1.90 0.42
C THR A 50 6.18 1.22 0.58
N PHE A 51 7.09 1.50 -0.36
CA PHE A 51 8.47 1.02 -0.33
C PHE A 51 9.17 1.33 1.00
N SER A 52 9.11 2.60 1.45
CA SER A 52 9.73 3.03 2.71
C SER A 52 9.17 2.28 3.92
N ARG A 53 7.87 1.97 3.92
CA ARG A 53 7.25 1.23 5.01
C ARG A 53 7.71 -0.23 5.04
N TRP A 54 7.76 -0.91 3.89
CA TRP A 54 8.34 -2.25 3.81
C TRP A 54 9.80 -2.27 4.28
N LEU A 55 10.60 -1.29 3.86
CA LEU A 55 11.99 -1.16 4.29
C LEU A 55 12.11 -1.03 5.81
N SER A 56 11.26 -0.21 6.45
CA SER A 56 11.25 -0.07 7.91
C SER A 56 10.89 -1.36 8.65
N LEU A 57 10.23 -2.31 7.96
CA LEU A 57 9.86 -3.62 8.49
C LEU A 57 10.90 -4.70 8.19
N GLY A 58 12.01 -4.37 7.51
CA GLY A 58 13.04 -5.33 7.11
C GLY A 58 12.74 -6.07 5.81
N TYR A 59 11.81 -5.58 5.00
CA TYR A 59 11.43 -6.18 3.72
C TYR A 59 11.70 -5.20 2.56
N ALA A 60 11.93 -5.72 1.37
CA ALA A 60 12.04 -4.91 0.16
C ALA A 60 11.26 -5.57 -0.98
N PRO A 61 10.72 -4.81 -1.94
CA PRO A 61 10.22 -5.40 -3.18
C PRO A 61 11.31 -6.19 -3.88
N ARG A 62 10.95 -7.34 -4.44
CA ARG A 62 11.84 -8.17 -5.24
C ARG A 62 12.34 -7.39 -6.45
N LYS A 63 13.57 -7.64 -6.87
CA LYS A 63 14.16 -6.97 -8.03
C LYS A 63 13.29 -7.16 -9.28
N GLY A 64 12.93 -6.04 -9.93
CA GLY A 64 12.09 -6.04 -11.14
C GLY A 64 10.58 -5.95 -10.89
N GLU A 65 10.13 -5.99 -9.64
CA GLU A 65 8.72 -5.80 -9.30
C GLU A 65 8.24 -4.38 -9.62
N LYS A 66 7.08 -4.28 -10.28
CA LYS A 66 6.43 -2.99 -10.54
C LYS A 66 5.50 -2.65 -9.39
N ALA A 67 5.53 -1.41 -8.91
CA ALA A 67 4.57 -0.94 -7.92
C ALA A 67 3.12 -1.05 -8.43
N ILE A 68 2.18 -1.19 -7.51
CA ILE A 68 0.77 -0.95 -7.73
C ILE A 68 0.56 0.55 -7.54
N ARG A 69 0.16 1.24 -8.62
CA ARG A 69 -0.13 2.67 -8.58
C ARG A 69 -1.56 2.86 -8.07
N SER A 70 -1.70 3.60 -6.99
CA SER A 70 -2.99 4.11 -6.54
C SER A 70 -2.99 5.64 -6.57
N VAL A 71 -4.16 6.24 -6.55
CA VAL A 71 -4.34 7.70 -6.51
C VAL A 71 -5.14 8.04 -5.26
N THR A 72 -4.62 8.99 -4.49
CA THR A 72 -5.35 9.66 -3.42
C THR A 72 -5.60 11.11 -3.80
N PHE A 73 -6.66 11.69 -3.26
CA PHE A 73 -7.09 13.04 -3.57
C PHE A 73 -6.94 13.90 -2.31
N LEU A 74 -6.06 14.88 -2.36
CA LEU A 74 -5.88 15.84 -1.27
C LEU A 74 -6.78 17.05 -1.51
N GLU A 75 -7.66 17.32 -0.55
CA GLU A 75 -8.44 18.55 -0.52
C GLU A 75 -7.56 19.71 -0.07
N GLN A 76 -7.43 20.72 -0.93
CA GLN A 76 -6.90 22.02 -0.57
C GLN A 76 -8.07 22.86 -0.06
N LYS A 77 -7.95 23.36 1.17
CA LYS A 77 -8.97 24.18 1.82
C LYS A 77 -8.50 25.64 1.92
N ASP A 78 -9.43 26.58 1.83
CA ASP A 78 -9.16 28.00 2.15
C ASP A 78 -9.07 28.22 3.68
N ALA A 79 -8.84 29.47 4.09
CA ALA A 79 -8.76 29.83 5.51
C ALA A 79 -10.08 29.61 6.28
N GLN A 80 -11.20 29.48 5.56
CA GLN A 80 -12.54 29.25 6.10
C GLN A 80 -12.91 27.76 6.11
N GLY A 81 -12.04 26.88 5.61
CA GLY A 81 -12.24 25.43 5.56
C GLY A 81 -13.00 24.92 4.33
N ASN A 82 -13.33 25.79 3.36
CA ASN A 82 -13.99 25.37 2.12
C ASN A 82 -12.98 24.71 1.18
N VAL A 83 -13.37 23.60 0.55
CA VAL A 83 -12.53 22.90 -0.43
C VAL A 83 -12.47 23.75 -1.70
N ILE A 84 -11.29 24.34 -1.98
CA ILE A 84 -11.04 25.17 -3.15
C ILE A 84 -10.47 24.39 -4.32
N LYS A 85 -9.81 23.26 -4.05
CA LYS A 85 -9.20 22.41 -5.09
C LYS A 85 -8.95 21.01 -4.58
N THR A 86 -9.04 20.03 -5.47
CA THR A 86 -8.62 18.65 -5.19
C THR A 86 -7.38 18.33 -6.01
N ILE A 87 -6.30 17.91 -5.35
CA ILE A 87 -5.02 17.59 -5.98
C ILE A 87 -4.82 16.07 -5.97
N PRO A 88 -4.76 15.40 -7.13
CA PRO A 88 -4.45 13.99 -7.19
C PRO A 88 -2.97 13.76 -6.84
N ARG A 89 -2.72 12.82 -5.93
CA ARG A 89 -1.38 12.32 -5.58
C ARG A 89 -1.31 10.84 -5.87
N SER A 90 -0.35 10.45 -6.70
CA SER A 90 -0.06 9.03 -6.92
C SER A 90 0.70 8.46 -5.73
N VAL A 91 0.25 7.33 -5.22
CA VAL A 91 0.92 6.54 -4.19
C VAL A 91 1.32 5.21 -4.82
N PHE A 92 2.58 4.82 -4.65
CA PHE A 92 3.12 3.57 -5.15
C PHE A 92 3.21 2.56 -4.00
N LEU A 93 2.44 1.49 -4.13
CA LEU A 93 2.29 0.46 -3.12
C LEU A 93 2.85 -0.88 -3.62
N PHE A 94 3.23 -1.74 -2.70
CA PHE A 94 3.66 -3.11 -2.97
C PHE A 94 2.84 -4.05 -2.10
N TYR A 95 2.20 -5.03 -2.75
CA TYR A 95 1.48 -6.09 -2.06
C TYR A 95 2.45 -7.14 -1.50
N VAL A 96 2.06 -7.86 -0.45
CA VAL A 96 2.90 -8.85 0.25
C VAL A 96 3.55 -9.91 -0.66
N LYS A 97 2.94 -10.23 -1.80
CA LYS A 97 3.54 -11.18 -2.77
C LYS A 97 4.72 -10.59 -3.56
N GLN A 98 4.93 -9.29 -3.50
CA GLN A 98 5.97 -8.58 -4.23
C GLN A 98 7.23 -8.38 -3.40
N ILE A 99 7.20 -8.68 -2.10
CA ILE A 99 8.31 -8.39 -1.19
C ILE A 99 9.15 -9.64 -0.87
N GLU A 100 10.37 -9.40 -0.42
CA GLU A 100 11.29 -10.39 0.10
C GLU A 100 12.01 -9.84 1.34
N PRO A 101 12.48 -10.71 2.26
CA PRO A 101 13.32 -10.28 3.36
C PRO A 101 14.54 -9.52 2.82
N ARG A 102 14.79 -8.34 3.37
CA ARG A 102 15.99 -7.57 3.03
C ARG A 102 17.19 -8.32 3.58
N LYS A 103 18.03 -8.86 2.70
CA LYS A 103 19.36 -9.33 3.09
C LYS A 103 20.17 -8.09 3.44
N GLU A 104 20.45 -7.88 4.72
CA GLU A 104 21.47 -6.93 5.12
C GLU A 104 22.77 -7.33 4.43
N LYS A 105 23.40 -6.38 3.72
CA LYS A 105 24.81 -6.53 3.40
C LYS A 105 25.55 -6.33 4.73
N VAL A 106 26.09 -7.42 5.26
CA VAL A 106 27.16 -7.38 6.27
C VAL A 106 28.34 -6.62 5.68
#